data_AF-A0A1S1NQ59-F1
#
_entry.id   AF-A0A1S1NQ59-F1
#
_cell.length_a   1.000
_cell.length_b   1.000
_cell.length_c   1.000
_cell.angle_alpha   90.00
_cell.angle_beta   90.00
_cell.angle_gamma   90.00
#
_symmetry.space_group_name_H-M   'P 1'
#
loop_
_entity.id
_entity.type
_entity.pdbx_description
1 polymer ?
#
loop_
_entity_poly.entity_id
_entity_poly.type
_entity_poly.pdbx_seq_one_letter_code
_entity_poly.pdbx_strand_id
1 'polypeptide(L)'
;MRAFTGRLLILAVLLLAGCADRGVELAVSENGRALAGFTLARLRELRQVEIATPQSRGAQVQRGPTVRAVLDAAGATRVGRVRVEGRDPAQTLTADELTERVILSETKRHTLKLVGADLDRGRWVRDVTALVVNP
;
A
#
# COMPACT_ATOMS: atom_id res chain seq x y z
N MET A 1 14.39 53.36 18.94
CA MET A 1 13.08 52.72 19.15
C MET A 1 12.84 51.79 17.97
N ARG A 2 12.53 50.51 18.25
CA ARG A 2 12.59 49.40 17.28
C ARG A 2 11.36 49.40 16.37
N ALA A 3 11.58 49.36 15.07
CA ALA A 3 10.61 48.90 14.07
C ALA A 3 11.01 47.48 13.66
N PHE A 4 10.08 46.52 13.68
CA PHE A 4 10.10 45.36 12.79
C PHE A 4 8.71 44.78 12.60
N THR A 5 8.19 45.09 11.42
CA THR A 5 7.13 44.48 10.63
C THR A 5 7.36 42.97 10.42
N GLY A 6 6.30 42.17 10.29
CA GLY A 6 6.38 40.86 9.63
C GLY A 6 5.42 39.83 10.20
N ARG A 7 4.18 39.76 9.70
CA ARG A 7 3.72 38.83 8.65
C ARG A 7 3.24 37.48 9.19
N LEU A 8 1.92 37.44 9.38
CA LEU A 8 1.06 36.27 9.42
C LEU A 8 1.25 35.44 8.14
N LEU A 9 1.67 34.18 8.27
CA LEU A 9 1.72 33.19 7.20
C LEU A 9 1.03 31.93 7.72
N ILE A 10 -0.30 31.88 7.57
CA ILE A 10 -1.08 30.66 7.77
C ILE A 10 -0.92 29.86 6.48
N LEU A 11 -0.14 28.78 6.56
CA LEU A 11 0.09 27.83 5.47
C LEU A 11 -1.19 27.01 5.26
N ALA A 12 -1.84 27.21 4.11
CA ALA A 12 -2.97 26.42 3.68
C ALA A 12 -2.52 24.98 3.37
N VAL A 13 -2.94 24.01 4.19
CA VAL A 13 -2.85 22.59 3.85
C VAL A 13 -3.99 22.29 2.88
N LEU A 14 -3.67 22.24 1.58
CA LEU A 14 -4.58 21.70 0.57
C LEU A 14 -4.73 20.18 0.81
N LEU A 15 -5.84 19.80 1.44
CA LEU A 15 -6.41 18.47 1.34
C LEU A 15 -6.93 18.28 -0.08
N LEU A 16 -6.09 17.77 -0.99
CA LEU A 16 -6.60 17.21 -2.23
C LEU A 16 -7.34 15.91 -1.90
N ALA A 17 -8.66 16.08 -1.82
CA ALA A 17 -9.66 15.04 -1.77
C ALA A 17 -9.32 13.93 -2.78
N GLY A 18 -9.14 12.72 -2.27
CA GLY A 18 -9.10 11.52 -3.08
C GLY A 18 -10.46 11.34 -3.76
N CYS A 19 -10.56 11.78 -5.02
CA CYS A 19 -11.48 11.17 -5.95
C CYS A 19 -11.03 9.72 -6.09
N ALA A 20 -11.67 8.81 -5.36
CA ALA A 20 -11.65 7.40 -5.69
C ALA A 20 -12.25 7.27 -7.09
N ASP A 21 -11.37 7.17 -8.09
CA ASP A 21 -11.77 6.86 -9.46
C ASP A 21 -12.57 5.55 -9.41
N ARG A 22 -13.81 5.55 -9.90
CA ARG A 22 -14.72 4.40 -9.78
C ARG A 22 -14.19 3.29 -10.68
N GLY A 23 -13.26 2.50 -10.16
CA GLY A 23 -12.55 1.45 -10.89
C GLY A 23 -11.11 1.21 -10.42
N VAL A 24 -10.59 1.98 -9.47
CA VAL A 24 -9.26 1.72 -8.88
C VAL A 24 -9.42 1.10 -7.50
N GLU A 25 -9.03 -0.17 -7.34
CA GLU A 25 -8.99 -0.82 -6.03
C GLU A 25 -7.67 -0.58 -5.30
N LEU A 26 -6.58 -0.29 -6.02
CA LEU A 26 -5.28 -0.01 -5.42
C LEU A 26 -4.57 1.14 -6.13
N ALA A 27 -4.30 2.22 -5.40
CA ALA A 27 -3.43 3.30 -5.86
C ALA A 27 -1.98 3.08 -5.41
N VAL A 28 -1.01 3.31 -6.29
CA VAL A 28 0.41 3.34 -5.96
C VAL A 28 0.94 4.75 -6.20
N SER A 29 1.59 5.33 -5.21
CA SER A 29 2.19 6.66 -5.31
C SER A 29 3.62 6.67 -4.77
N GLU A 30 4.40 7.64 -5.23
CA GLU A 30 5.77 7.87 -4.79
C GLU A 30 5.98 9.39 -4.67
N ASN A 31 6.46 9.85 -3.51
CA ASN A 31 6.67 11.28 -3.23
C ASN A 31 5.44 12.16 -3.53
N GLY A 32 4.24 11.65 -3.23
CA GLY A 32 2.97 12.35 -3.49
C GLY A 32 2.51 12.35 -4.96
N ARG A 33 3.28 11.76 -5.87
CA ARG A 33 2.90 11.58 -7.28
C ARG A 33 2.28 10.19 -7.47
N ALA A 34 1.12 10.13 -8.13
CA ALA A 34 0.54 8.86 -8.57
C ALA A 34 1.46 8.19 -9.60
N LEU A 35 1.79 6.91 -9.35
CA LEU A 35 2.53 6.05 -10.28
C LEU A 35 1.57 5.23 -11.14
N ALA A 36 0.62 4.55 -10.48
CA ALA A 36 -0.35 3.68 -11.14
C ALA A 36 -1.61 3.50 -10.28
N GLY A 37 -2.73 3.18 -10.93
CA GLY A 37 -3.92 2.63 -10.31
C GLY A 37 -4.17 1.23 -10.86
N PHE A 38 -4.52 0.29 -9.99
CA PHE A 38 -4.81 -1.09 -10.38
C PHE A 38 -6.26 -1.45 -10.10
N THR A 39 -6.86 -2.14 -11.07
CA THR A 39 -8.08 -2.92 -10.85
C THR A 39 -7.72 -4.29 -10.24
N LEU A 40 -8.67 -4.97 -9.60
CA LEU A 40 -8.49 -6.38 -9.21
C LEU A 40 -8.16 -7.28 -10.40
N ALA A 41 -8.79 -7.04 -11.56
CA ALA A 41 -8.51 -7.80 -12.78
C ALA A 41 -7.03 -7.67 -13.17
N ARG A 42 -6.49 -6.45 -13.18
CA ARG A 42 -5.08 -6.21 -13.51
C ARG A 42 -4.13 -6.81 -12.48
N LEU A 43 -4.49 -6.79 -11.19
CA LEU A 43 -3.68 -7.44 -10.15
C LEU A 43 -3.62 -8.96 -10.30
N ARG A 44 -4.68 -9.59 -10.82
CA ARG A 44 -4.71 -11.04 -11.09
C ARG A 44 -3.83 -11.46 -12.26
N GLU A 45 -3.52 -10.54 -13.18
CA GLU A 45 -2.63 -10.78 -14.32
C GLU A 45 -1.15 -10.76 -13.91
N LEU A 46 -0.81 -10.14 -12.78
CA LEU A 46 0.53 -10.24 -12.20
C LEU A 46 0.79 -11.68 -11.74
N ARG A 47 2.08 -12.06 -11.63
CA ARG A 47 2.46 -13.37 -11.11
C ARG A 47 1.84 -13.60 -9.73
N GLN A 48 1.01 -14.63 -9.62
CA GLN A 48 0.37 -15.03 -8.37
C GLN A 48 1.25 -16.04 -7.66
N VAL A 49 1.47 -15.84 -6.36
CA VAL A 49 2.16 -16.81 -5.50
C VAL A 49 1.22 -17.27 -4.39
N GLU A 50 1.46 -18.47 -3.89
CA GLU A 50 0.79 -19.00 -2.71
C GLU A 50 1.75 -19.03 -1.52
N ILE A 51 1.25 -18.61 -0.36
CA ILE A 51 2.04 -18.60 0.88
C ILE A 51 1.26 -19.28 2.00
N ALA A 52 1.97 -20.07 2.80
CA ALA A 52 1.43 -20.59 4.06
C ALA A 52 1.47 -19.50 5.14
N THR A 53 0.37 -19.35 5.86
CA THR A 53 0.14 -18.37 6.94
C THR A 53 -0.51 -19.06 8.14
N PRO A 54 0.20 -19.98 8.83
CA PRO A 54 -0.32 -20.74 9.98
C PRO A 54 -0.89 -19.85 11.11
N GLN A 55 -0.44 -18.60 11.19
CA GLN A 55 -0.90 -17.60 12.15
C GLN A 55 -2.30 -17.04 11.82
N SER A 56 -2.81 -17.28 10.62
CA SER A 56 -4.14 -16.85 10.19
C SER A 56 -5.21 -17.50 11.06
N ARG A 57 -6.30 -16.79 11.36
CA ARG A 57 -7.52 -17.41 11.91
C ARG A 57 -8.50 -17.88 10.82
N GLY A 58 -8.24 -17.48 9.57
CA GLY A 58 -9.06 -17.85 8.41
C GLY A 58 -8.32 -18.85 7.55
N ALA A 59 -8.28 -18.60 6.24
CA ALA A 59 -7.50 -19.41 5.31
C ALA A 59 -6.03 -19.46 5.73
N GLN A 60 -5.49 -20.67 5.83
CA GLN A 60 -4.09 -20.92 6.20
C GLN A 60 -3.15 -20.80 4.99
N VAL A 61 -3.69 -20.87 3.78
CA VAL A 61 -2.98 -20.56 2.53
C VAL A 61 -3.58 -19.28 1.96
N GLN A 62 -2.73 -18.36 1.53
CA GLN A 62 -3.12 -17.10 0.90
C GLN A 62 -2.51 -17.03 -0.49
N ARG A 63 -3.22 -16.40 -1.43
CA ARG A 63 -2.79 -16.27 -2.82
C ARG A 63 -2.90 -14.82 -3.28
N GLY A 64 -1.92 -14.34 -4.04
CA GLY A 64 -1.89 -12.97 -4.55
C GLY A 64 -0.53 -12.61 -5.17
N PRO A 65 -0.41 -11.45 -5.82
CA PRO A 65 0.90 -10.91 -6.19
C PRO A 65 1.69 -10.49 -4.95
N THR A 66 3.01 -10.57 -5.04
CA THR A 66 3.90 -9.99 -4.02
C THR A 66 3.78 -8.48 -4.01
N VAL A 67 3.97 -7.85 -2.86
CA VAL A 67 3.96 -6.37 -2.78
C VAL A 67 5.03 -5.80 -3.70
N ARG A 68 6.22 -6.44 -3.77
CA ARG A 68 7.30 -6.06 -4.69
C ARG A 68 6.85 -6.09 -6.15
N ALA A 69 6.21 -7.16 -6.60
CA ALA A 69 5.75 -7.26 -7.99
C ALA A 69 4.72 -6.18 -8.36
N VAL A 70 3.87 -5.75 -7.41
CA VAL A 70 2.93 -4.64 -7.63
C VAL A 70 3.67 -3.31 -7.77
N LEU A 71 4.67 -3.07 -6.93
CA LEU A 71 5.49 -1.85 -6.99
C LEU A 71 6.31 -1.77 -8.28
N ASP A 72 6.90 -2.89 -8.70
CA ASP A 72 7.64 -3.00 -9.96
C ASP A 72 6.70 -2.74 -11.15
N ALA A 73 5.49 -3.32 -11.14
CA ALA A 73 4.47 -3.09 -12.16
C ALA A 73 3.96 -1.64 -12.18
N ALA A 74 4.03 -0.93 -11.05
CA ALA A 74 3.72 0.49 -10.95
C ALA A 74 4.89 1.39 -11.43
N GLY A 75 6.08 0.83 -11.67
CA GLY A 75 7.27 1.59 -12.05
C GLY A 75 7.95 2.30 -10.87
N ALA A 76 7.78 1.82 -9.64
CA ALA A 76 8.53 2.32 -8.50
C ALA A 76 10.02 1.93 -8.63
N THR A 77 10.94 2.86 -8.41
CA THR A 77 12.38 2.64 -8.66
C THR A 77 13.27 2.79 -7.43
N ARG A 78 12.81 3.53 -6.40
CA ARG A 78 13.58 3.78 -5.17
C ARG A 78 12.78 3.39 -3.94
N VAL A 79 12.52 2.10 -3.81
CA VAL A 79 11.70 1.57 -2.71
C VAL A 79 12.56 1.38 -1.46
N GLY A 80 12.65 2.39 -0.59
CA GLY A 80 13.27 2.26 0.73
C GLY A 80 12.27 1.80 1.80
N ARG A 81 11.08 2.38 1.78
CA ARG A 81 9.94 2.08 2.64
C ARG A 81 8.63 2.18 1.86
N VAL A 82 7.65 1.36 2.24
CA VAL A 82 6.32 1.38 1.65
C VAL A 82 5.30 1.43 2.76
N ARG A 83 4.51 2.50 2.78
CA ARG A 83 3.36 2.60 3.66
C ARG A 83 2.15 1.97 2.97
N VAL A 84 1.58 0.97 3.61
CA VAL A 84 0.38 0.25 3.17
C VAL A 84 -0.81 0.79 3.93
N GLU A 85 -1.78 1.32 3.20
CA GLU A 85 -2.98 1.95 3.77
C GLU A 85 -4.24 1.14 3.44
N GLY A 86 -5.15 1.10 4.39
CA GLY A 86 -6.41 0.38 4.28
C GLY A 86 -7.26 0.62 5.52
N ARG A 87 -8.16 -0.32 5.83
CA ARG A 87 -9.08 -0.21 6.98
C ARG A 87 -8.38 -0.35 8.33
N ASP A 88 -7.35 -1.17 8.41
CA ASP A 88 -6.60 -1.39 9.64
C ASP A 88 -5.47 -0.35 9.79
N PRO A 89 -4.86 -0.19 10.98
CA PRO A 89 -3.75 0.74 11.15
C PRO A 89 -2.67 0.54 10.09
N ALA A 90 -2.37 1.60 9.35
CA ALA A 90 -1.42 1.56 8.25
C ALA A 90 -0.06 1.05 8.71
N GLN A 91 0.56 0.23 7.86
CA GLN A 91 1.83 -0.44 8.15
C GLN A 91 2.91 0.11 7.25
N THR A 92 4.12 0.24 7.78
CA THR A 92 5.29 0.54 6.97
C THR A 92 6.09 -0.74 6.83
N LEU A 93 6.39 -1.11 5.59
CA LEU A 93 7.31 -2.18 5.23
C LEU A 93 8.62 -1.55 4.77
N THR A 94 9.73 -2.08 5.26
CA THR A 94 11.08 -1.78 4.76
C THR A 94 11.37 -2.55 3.48
N ALA A 95 12.39 -2.13 2.73
CA ALA A 95 12.85 -2.85 1.53
C ALA A 95 13.12 -4.35 1.79
N ASP A 96 13.70 -4.67 2.94
CA ASP A 96 14.04 -6.04 3.35
C ASP A 96 12.78 -6.88 3.65
N GLU A 97 11.71 -6.25 4.12
CA GLU A 97 10.43 -6.91 4.40
C GLU A 97 9.60 -7.17 3.13
N LEU A 98 9.93 -6.57 1.98
CA LEU A 98 9.22 -6.77 0.72
C LEU A 98 9.55 -8.12 0.06
N THR A 99 9.56 -9.20 0.84
CA THR A 99 9.96 -10.54 0.39
C THR A 99 8.91 -11.19 -0.52
N GLU A 100 9.27 -12.34 -1.13
CA GLU A 100 8.34 -13.20 -1.88
C GLU A 100 7.21 -13.77 -1.01
N ARG A 101 7.27 -13.59 0.31
CA ARG A 101 6.29 -14.09 1.28
C ARG A 101 5.38 -12.99 1.83
N VAL A 102 5.44 -11.78 1.27
CA VAL A 102 4.55 -10.66 1.60
C VAL A 102 3.75 -10.29 0.35
N ILE A 103 2.44 -10.51 0.42
CA ILE A 103 1.55 -10.44 -0.74
C ILE A 103 0.33 -9.55 -0.47
N LEU A 104 -0.31 -9.12 -1.56
CA LEU A 104 -1.67 -8.59 -1.54
C LEU A 104 -2.64 -9.69 -1.96
N SER A 105 -3.33 -10.28 -0.98
CA SER A 105 -4.35 -11.31 -1.22
C SER A 105 -5.71 -10.68 -1.49
N GLU A 106 -6.44 -11.20 -2.48
CA GLU A 106 -7.84 -10.81 -2.68
C GLU A 106 -8.74 -11.54 -1.67
N THR A 107 -9.67 -10.81 -1.05
CA THR A 107 -10.66 -11.37 -0.13
C THR A 107 -11.92 -11.79 -0.85
N LYS A 108 -12.76 -12.60 -0.18
CA LYS A 108 -14.09 -12.99 -0.68
C LYS A 108 -15.04 -11.81 -0.94
N ARG A 109 -14.72 -10.62 -0.43
CA ARG A 109 -15.50 -9.38 -0.66
C ARG A 109 -14.95 -8.53 -1.80
N HIS A 110 -14.03 -9.07 -2.61
CA HIS A 110 -13.36 -8.34 -3.69
C HIS A 110 -12.66 -7.08 -3.16
N THR A 111 -11.91 -7.25 -2.07
CA THR A 111 -11.00 -6.24 -1.52
C THR A 111 -9.61 -6.82 -1.37
N LEU A 112 -8.60 -5.99 -1.16
CA LEU A 112 -7.23 -6.44 -0.95
C LEU A 112 -6.88 -6.55 0.53
N LYS A 113 -6.02 -7.50 0.86
CA LYS A 113 -5.49 -7.70 2.20
C LYS A 113 -3.99 -7.96 2.13
N LEU A 114 -3.21 -7.09 2.78
CA LEU A 114 -1.80 -7.31 3.05
C LEU A 114 -1.66 -8.49 4.02
N VAL A 115 -0.90 -9.49 3.62
CA VAL A 115 -0.53 -10.63 4.45
C VAL A 115 0.92 -10.98 4.19
N GLY A 116 1.60 -11.45 5.23
CA GLY A 116 2.94 -12.00 5.11
C GLY A 116 3.12 -13.19 6.02
N ALA A 117 3.79 -14.23 5.53
CA ALA A 117 4.14 -15.39 6.35
C ALA A 117 5.10 -14.99 7.49
N ASP A 118 6.01 -14.06 7.17
CA ASP A 118 7.04 -13.55 8.10
C ASP A 118 6.58 -12.26 8.80
N LEU A 119 5.33 -11.81 8.55
CA LEU A 119 4.74 -10.66 9.23
C LEU A 119 3.88 -11.14 10.40
N ASP A 120 4.04 -10.47 11.53
CA ASP A 120 3.09 -10.56 12.63
C ASP A 120 1.67 -10.30 12.12
N ARG A 121 0.71 -11.12 12.55
CA ARG A 121 -0.70 -10.97 12.12
C ARG A 121 -1.27 -9.58 12.47
N GLY A 122 -0.77 -8.94 13.54
CA GLY A 122 -1.15 -7.58 13.91
C GLY A 122 -0.77 -6.51 12.88
N ARG A 123 0.18 -6.83 11.99
CA ARG A 123 0.64 -5.97 10.88
C ARG A 123 -0.04 -6.32 9.54
N TRP A 124 -1.06 -7.16 9.54
CA TRP A 124 -1.85 -7.38 8.34
C TRP A 124 -2.87 -6.26 8.20
N VAL A 125 -3.02 -5.74 6.98
CA VAL A 125 -3.92 -4.63 6.66
C VAL A 125 -5.02 -5.16 5.76
N ARG A 126 -6.29 -5.00 6.15
CA ARG A 126 -7.45 -5.34 5.34
C ARG A 126 -7.95 -4.14 4.56
N ASP A 127 -8.66 -4.45 3.48
CA ASP A 127 -9.26 -3.49 2.58
C ASP A 127 -8.21 -2.44 2.16
N VAL A 128 -7.05 -2.95 1.71
CA VAL A 128 -5.91 -2.13 1.26
C VAL A 128 -6.33 -1.35 0.02
N THR A 129 -6.10 -0.04 0.05
CA THR A 129 -6.45 0.88 -1.04
C THR A 129 -5.26 1.67 -1.56
N ALA A 130 -4.16 1.75 -0.81
CA ALA A 130 -2.97 2.46 -1.27
C ALA A 130 -1.63 1.83 -0.83
N LEU A 131 -0.64 1.95 -1.72
CA LEU A 131 0.78 1.79 -1.43
C LEU A 131 1.48 3.12 -1.67
N VAL A 132 2.07 3.69 -0.61
CA VAL A 132 2.83 4.95 -0.68
C VAL A 132 4.31 4.63 -0.53
N VAL A 133 5.04 4.75 -1.63
CA VAL A 133 6.49 4.53 -1.71
C VAL A 133 7.21 5.75 -1.17
N ASN A 134 8.12 5.49 -0.24
CA ASN A 134 9.05 6.46 0.33
C ASN A 134 10.47 5.93 0.11
N PRO A 135 11.40 6.75 -0.42
CA PRO A 135 12.80 6.36 -0.56
C PRO A 135 13.52 6.16 0.78
#